data_AF-A0A2D6AJW1-F1
#
_entry.id   AF-A0A2D6AJW1-F1
#
_cell.length_a   1.000
_cell.length_b   1.000
_cell.length_c   1.000
_cell.angle_alpha   90.00
_cell.angle_beta   90.00
_cell.angle_gamma   90.00
#
_symmetry.space_group_name_H-M   'P 1'
#
loop_
_entity.id
_entity.type
_entity.pdbx_description
1 polymer ?
#
loop_
_entity_poly.entity_id
_entity_poly.type
_entity_poly.pdbx_seq_one_letter_code
_entity_poly.pdbx_strand_id
1 'polypeptide(L)'
;MINILKYSIKESNIHGFGIFVKQSVYEDEVIGVGIDRVFLFGLIFHIVPGLGTKMNHCSVPTARLVKKGSKYIVVANQLIDPYEEVTIDYADTPWFIRKPKYYLGLK
;
A
#
# COMPACT_ATOMS: atom_id res chain seq x y z
N MET A 1 7.00 7.68 22.53
CA MET A 1 7.32 8.16 21.17
C MET A 1 6.03 8.42 20.44
N ILE A 2 5.77 9.66 20.04
CA ILE A 2 4.64 9.98 19.16
C ILE A 2 5.06 9.51 17.76
N ASN A 3 4.39 8.49 17.24
CA ASN A 3 4.69 7.96 15.92
C ASN A 3 4.13 8.96 14.89
N ILE A 4 4.98 9.86 14.40
CA ILE A 4 4.58 10.82 13.37
C ILE A 4 4.32 10.01 12.11
N LEU A 5 3.06 9.98 11.66
CA LEU A 5 2.69 9.37 10.39
C LEU A 5 3.49 10.06 9.27
N LYS A 6 4.36 9.29 8.62
CA LYS A 6 5.17 9.71 7.46
C LYS A 6 4.33 10.07 6.22
N TYR A 7 3.00 9.94 6.29
CA TYR A 7 2.10 10.15 5.17
C TYR A 7 0.84 10.94 5.54
N SER A 8 0.16 11.43 4.51
CA SER A 8 -1.16 12.07 4.54
C SER A 8 -2.09 11.37 3.54
N ILE A 9 -3.39 11.46 3.76
CA ILE A 9 -4.40 10.97 2.82
C ILE A 9 -4.95 12.18 2.09
N LYS A 10 -4.87 12.19 0.75
CA LYS A 10 -5.36 13.30 -0.09
C LYS A 10 -6.08 12.73 -1.31
N GLU A 11 -6.78 13.58 -2.04
CA GLU A 11 -7.33 13.21 -3.35
C GLU A 11 -6.18 12.78 -4.29
N SER A 12 -6.41 11.72 -5.05
CA SER A 12 -5.43 11.12 -5.95
C SER A 12 -5.78 11.40 -7.40
N ASN A 13 -4.74 11.61 -8.22
CA ASN A 13 -4.88 11.72 -9.67
C ASN A 13 -5.22 10.37 -10.33
N ILE A 14 -5.11 9.25 -9.61
CA ILE A 14 -5.46 7.91 -10.11
C ILE A 14 -6.96 7.67 -9.89
N HIS A 15 -7.38 7.62 -8.62
CA HIS A 15 -8.78 7.42 -8.25
C HIS A 15 -9.01 7.68 -6.76
N GLY A 16 -10.06 8.45 -6.43
CA GLY A 16 -10.49 8.66 -5.06
C GLY A 16 -9.42 9.30 -4.18
N PHE A 17 -9.02 8.60 -3.12
CA PHE A 17 -7.98 9.07 -2.20
C PHE A 17 -6.73 8.20 -2.28
N GLY A 18 -5.57 8.83 -2.18
CA GLY A 18 -4.25 8.21 -2.17
C GLY A 18 -3.47 8.49 -0.89
N ILE A 19 -2.34 7.80 -0.74
CA ILE A 19 -1.37 8.00 0.35
C ILE A 19 -0.24 8.86 -0.19
N PHE A 20 0.09 9.95 0.48
CA PHE A 20 1.16 10.86 0.07
C PHE A 20 2.18 11.04 1.18
N VAL A 21 3.47 10.83 0.89
CA VAL A 21 4.52 11.00 1.91
C VAL A 21 4.65 12.47 2.31
N LYS A 22 4.95 12.74 3.58
CA LYS A 22 5.14 14.11 4.10
C LYS A 22 6.58 14.61 4.01
N GLN A 23 7.50 13.68 3.78
CA GLN A 23 8.94 13.88 3.70
C GLN A 23 9.50 12.85 2.72
N SER A 24 10.72 13.06 2.25
CA SER A 24 11.40 12.10 1.39
C SER A 24 11.48 10.73 2.08
N VAL A 25 11.22 9.68 1.31
CA VAL A 25 11.38 8.28 1.72
C VAL A 25 12.38 7.65 0.77
N TYR A 26 13.47 7.12 1.30
CA TYR A 26 14.52 6.50 0.49
C TYR A 26 14.13 5.08 0.07
N GLU A 27 14.79 4.59 -0.98
CA GLU A 27 14.67 3.19 -1.39
C GLU A 27 14.88 2.24 -0.21
N ASP A 28 14.06 1.18 -0.14
CA ASP A 28 14.01 0.20 0.93
C ASP A 28 13.60 0.70 2.32
N GLU A 29 13.27 1.99 2.46
CA GLU A 29 12.76 2.53 3.70
C GLU A 29 11.32 2.09 3.96
N VAL A 30 11.02 1.79 5.24
CA VAL A 30 9.69 1.42 5.68
C VAL A 30 8.81 2.67 5.84
N ILE A 31 7.72 2.70 5.07
CA ILE A 31 6.67 3.72 5.17
C ILE A 31 5.74 3.40 6.34
N GLY A 32 5.35 2.12 6.49
CA GLY A 32 4.49 1.68 7.57
C GLY A 32 3.97 0.26 7.41
N VAL A 33 2.98 -0.10 8.22
CA VAL A 33 2.31 -1.41 8.17
C VAL A 33 1.06 -1.27 7.32
N GLY A 34 0.98 -2.02 6.21
CA GLY A 34 -0.22 -2.08 5.36
C GLY A 34 -1.22 -3.12 5.86
N ILE A 35 -0.73 -4.21 6.47
CA ILE A 35 -1.53 -5.30 7.03
C ILE A 35 -0.87 -5.78 8.32
N ASP A 36 -1.58 -5.73 9.45
CA ASP A 36 -0.99 -5.99 10.77
C ASP A 36 -1.37 -7.35 11.37
N ARG A 37 -2.38 -8.03 10.82
CA ARG A 37 -2.78 -9.39 11.20
C ARG A 37 -3.11 -10.21 9.96
N VAL A 38 -2.34 -11.28 9.80
CA VAL A 38 -2.52 -12.31 8.79
C VAL A 38 -2.60 -13.64 9.53
N PHE A 39 -3.79 -14.22 9.65
CA PHE A 39 -3.95 -15.56 10.21
C PHE A 39 -4.11 -16.58 9.07
N LEU A 40 -3.25 -17.60 9.06
CA LEU A 40 -3.37 -18.72 8.13
C LEU A 40 -4.44 -19.68 8.67
N PHE A 41 -5.21 -20.33 7.78
CA PHE A 41 -6.43 -21.12 8.05
C PHE A 41 -7.78 -20.36 8.04
N GLY A 42 -7.79 -19.13 7.50
CA GLY A 42 -8.97 -18.48 6.93
C GLY A 42 -9.89 -17.80 7.95
N LEU A 43 -9.80 -16.49 8.20
CA LEU A 43 -10.34 -15.49 7.25
C LEU A 43 -10.10 -14.04 7.72
N ILE A 44 -9.18 -13.81 8.66
CA ILE A 44 -8.99 -12.47 9.22
C ILE A 44 -7.71 -11.85 8.67
N PHE A 45 -7.88 -11.01 7.66
CA PHE A 45 -6.89 -10.04 7.22
C PHE A 45 -7.30 -8.67 7.73
N HIS A 46 -6.48 -8.08 8.59
CA HIS A 46 -6.71 -6.71 9.00
C HIS A 46 -5.83 -5.77 8.18
N ILE A 47 -6.44 -5.18 7.14
CA ILE A 47 -5.83 -4.12 6.35
C ILE A 47 -5.86 -2.86 7.21
N VAL A 48 -4.70 -2.26 7.45
CA VAL A 48 -4.57 -1.11 8.35
C VAL A 48 -5.37 0.08 7.77
N PRO A 49 -6.34 0.65 8.51
CA PRO A 49 -7.09 1.82 8.06
C PRO A 49 -6.16 2.98 7.71
N GLY A 50 -6.41 3.63 6.58
CA GLY A 50 -5.52 4.65 6.05
C GLY A 50 -4.50 4.03 5.12
N LEU A 51 -3.28 3.73 5.61
CA LEU A 51 -2.18 3.27 4.75
C LEU A 51 -2.59 2.06 3.91
N GLY A 52 -3.07 0.99 4.53
CA GLY A 52 -3.45 -0.24 3.84
C GLY A 52 -4.64 -0.08 2.90
N THR A 53 -5.65 0.72 3.31
CA THR A 53 -6.93 0.82 2.58
C THR A 53 -6.98 1.91 1.51
N LYS A 54 -5.99 2.81 1.46
CA LYS A 54 -5.97 3.95 0.53
C LYS A 54 -4.79 3.96 -0.44
N MET A 55 -3.92 2.94 -0.43
CA MET A 55 -2.88 2.83 -1.45
C MET A 55 -3.50 2.50 -2.81
N ASN A 56 -3.19 3.33 -3.80
CA ASN A 56 -3.61 3.12 -5.18
C ASN A 56 -2.67 2.18 -5.93
N HIS A 57 -3.16 1.74 -7.09
CA HIS A 57 -2.44 0.82 -7.96
C HIS A 57 -1.71 1.55 -9.09
N CYS A 58 -0.46 1.16 -9.33
CA CYS A 58 0.31 1.49 -10.53
C CYS A 58 1.11 0.25 -10.98
N SER A 59 1.32 0.06 -12.29
CA SER A 59 2.18 -1.01 -12.83
C SER A 59 3.67 -0.74 -12.66
N VAL A 60 4.04 0.54 -12.47
CA VAL A 60 5.38 0.97 -12.07
C VAL A 60 5.24 1.62 -10.68
N PRO A 61 5.17 0.83 -9.61
CA PRO A 61 4.79 1.32 -8.29
C PRO A 61 5.95 1.96 -7.54
N THR A 62 5.65 2.99 -6.74
CA THR A 62 6.64 3.64 -5.86
C THR A 62 6.99 2.80 -4.63
N ALA A 63 6.12 1.85 -4.25
CA ALA A 63 6.33 0.96 -3.10
C ALA A 63 5.88 -0.48 -3.37
N ARG A 64 6.28 -1.40 -2.48
CA ARG A 64 5.88 -2.81 -2.49
C ARG A 64 5.46 -3.28 -1.10
N LEU A 65 4.73 -4.38 -1.06
CA LEU A 65 4.41 -5.08 0.19
C LEU A 65 5.47 -6.15 0.47
N VAL A 66 6.11 -6.06 1.64
CA VAL A 66 7.06 -7.08 2.11
C VAL A 66 6.48 -7.81 3.30
N LYS A 67 6.39 -9.14 3.21
CA LYS A 67 5.95 -9.99 4.33
C LYS A 67 7.03 -10.04 5.40
N LYS A 68 6.69 -9.65 6.63
CA LYS A 68 7.55 -9.74 7.83
C LYS A 68 6.75 -10.40 8.95
N GLY A 69 6.99 -11.69 9.18
CA GLY A 69 6.21 -12.50 10.12
C GLY A 69 4.73 -12.56 9.71
N SER A 70 3.85 -12.12 10.61
CA SER A 70 2.38 -12.07 10.41
C SER A 70 1.88 -10.75 9.81
N LYS A 71 2.78 -9.89 9.32
CA LYS A 71 2.46 -8.55 8.80
C LYS A 71 2.95 -8.39 7.36
N TYR A 72 2.31 -7.47 6.64
CA TYR A 72 2.85 -6.90 5.41
C TYR A 72 3.19 -5.43 5.67
N ILE A 73 4.46 -5.10 5.51
CA ILE A 73 4.97 -3.73 5.60
C ILE A 73 5.06 -3.12 4.20
N VAL A 74 4.85 -1.81 4.12
CA VAL A 74 4.99 -1.02 2.88
C VAL A 74 6.41 -0.48 2.84
N VAL A 75 7.14 -0.83 1.78
CA VAL A 75 8.55 -0.50 1.59
C VAL A 75 8.72 0.22 0.27
N ALA A 76 9.47 1.32 0.24
CA ALA A 76 9.72 2.07 -0.98
C ALA A 76 10.61 1.28 -1.96
N ASN A 77 10.28 1.37 -3.26
CA ASN A 77 11.08 0.77 -4.35
C ASN A 77 12.13 1.72 -4.92
N GLN A 78 12.01 3.01 -4.59
CA GLN A 78 12.82 4.11 -5.09
C GLN A 78 12.73 5.28 -4.12
N LEU A 79 13.48 6.34 -4.37
CA LEU A 79 13.24 7.63 -3.72
C LEU A 79 11.81 8.09 -4.02
N ILE A 80 11.06 8.44 -2.98
CA ILE A 80 9.74 9.06 -3.07
C ILE A 80 9.87 10.47 -2.52
N ASP A 81 9.64 11.47 -3.37
CA ASP A 81 9.79 12.87 -2.99
C ASP A 81 8.64 13.32 -2.07
N PRO A 82 8.85 14.38 -1.26
CA PRO A 82 7.79 14.92 -0.42
C PRO A 82 6.53 15.21 -1.24
N TYR A 83 5.39 14.77 -0.74
CA TYR A 83 4.07 14.92 -1.36
C TYR A 83 3.83 14.09 -2.61
N GLU A 84 4.68 13.10 -2.92
CA GLU A 84 4.38 12.10 -3.95
C GLU A 84 3.49 10.98 -3.43
N GLU A 85 2.74 10.38 -4.35
CA GLU A 85 1.81 9.30 -4.06
C GLU A 85 2.51 7.94 -3.91
N VAL A 86 2.20 7.25 -2.81
CA VAL A 86 2.58 5.86 -2.57
C VAL A 86 1.60 4.96 -3.32
N THR A 87 2.14 4.24 -4.30
CA THR A 87 1.42 3.27 -5.12
C THR A 87 2.05 1.90 -4.98
N ILE A 88 1.23 0.86 -5.14
CA ILE A 88 1.68 -0.53 -5.14
C ILE A 88 1.20 -1.24 -6.42
N ASP A 89 1.87 -2.31 -6.83
CA ASP A 89 1.32 -3.17 -7.88
C ASP A 89 0.37 -4.17 -7.25
N TYR A 90 -0.93 -4.08 -7.53
CA TYR A 90 -1.91 -5.05 -7.04
C TYR A 90 -1.65 -6.44 -7.60
N ALA A 91 -1.06 -6.59 -8.79
CA ALA A 91 -0.65 -7.89 -9.29
C ALA A 91 0.40 -8.54 -8.38
N ASP A 92 1.27 -7.75 -7.73
CA ASP A 92 2.26 -8.20 -6.75
C ASP A 92 1.79 -8.02 -5.30
N THR A 93 0.49 -8.22 -5.05
CA THR A 93 -0.07 -8.32 -3.70
C THR A 93 -0.63 -9.70 -3.39
N PRO A 94 -0.76 -10.06 -2.09
CA PRO A 94 -1.53 -11.23 -1.69
C PRO A 94 -2.92 -11.24 -2.33
N TRP A 95 -3.42 -12.44 -2.66
CA TRP A 95 -4.65 -12.63 -3.44
C TRP A 95 -5.89 -11.92 -2.88
N PHE A 96 -5.95 -11.65 -1.58
CA PHE A 96 -7.07 -10.99 -0.91
C PHE A 96 -7.01 -9.45 -0.98
N ILE A 97 -5.89 -8.88 -1.43
CA ILE A 97 -5.74 -7.44 -1.75
C ILE A 97 -5.97 -7.20 -3.24
N ARG A 98 -5.68 -8.21 -4.08
CA ARG A 98 -5.99 -8.16 -5.52
C ARG A 98 -7.48 -7.84 -5.67
N LYS A 99 -7.79 -6.62 -6.11
CA LYS A 99 -9.16 -6.27 -6.52
C LYS A 99 -9.62 -7.32 -7.53
N PRO A 100 -10.92 -7.69 -7.54
CA PRO A 100 -11.42 -8.63 -8.52
C PRO A 100 -11.00 -8.16 -9.90
N LYS A 101 -10.34 -9.04 -10.68
CA LYS A 101 -10.11 -8.78 -12.09
C LYS A 101 -11.48 -8.48 -12.66
N TYR A 102 -11.70 -7.26 -13.15
CA TYR A 102 -12.84 -7.00 -14.03
C TYR A 102 -12.65 -7.97 -15.19
N TYR A 103 -13.39 -9.08 -15.17
CA TYR A 103 -13.63 -9.85 -16.37
C TYR A 103 -14.36 -8.87 -17.27
N LEU A 104 -13.61 -8.24 -18.18
CA LEU A 104 -14.19 -7.58 -19.35
C LEU A 104 -15.16 -8.60 -19.92
N GLY A 105 -16.45 -8.30 -19.77
CA GLY A 105 -17.51 -9.14 -20.28
C GLY A 105 -17.31 -9.26 -21.78
N LEU A 106 -16.79 -10.41 -22.21
CA LEU A 106 -17.18 -10.95 -23.50
C LEU A 106 -18.69 -11.22 -23.39
N LYS A 107 -19.47 -10.28 -23.89
CA LYS A 107 -20.78 -10.52 -24.47
C LYS A 107 -20.65 -10.31 -25.96
#